data_AF-A0A9X3WZH1-F1
#
_entry.id   AF-A0A9X3WZH1-F1
#
_cell.length_a   1.000
_cell.length_b   1.000
_cell.length_c   1.000
_cell.angle_alpha   90.00
_cell.angle_beta   90.00
_cell.angle_gamma   90.00
#
_symmetry.space_group_name_H-M   'P 1'
#
loop_
_entity.id
_entity.type
_entity.pdbx_description
1 polymer ?
#
loop_
_entity_poly.entity_id
_entity_poly.type
_entity_poly.pdbx_seq_one_letter_code
_entity_poly.pdbx_strand_id
1 'polypeptide(L)'
;MVNERSVQTTRAALEDLKTRHIAFLKARLTSPAARAEWQKTVADVLDELRFAPLGRLVEPSSLARALDSAITKQTVDGSLRPAIERLAREVHAVLVKERATIGSFVSGQAQKDLAALFARPDVLPPKLVREIAESEAAREVMREVMHDALKQFSERVNPFVAEWGLPSLMKKLGPFGLGGVGKSIDGLRVDFEKRLDPEIRKFLLGFSQKAVKNAAESIVARAGDPPFVALRQRLAGFLLEQRFAEVLLDVEATKQGTRIGVDIAAHLAANEELATRRRAFVLAWVKENEAKPVSEVFASLGLPDKPPREIVTALADATFPALTATIGTPAAQSWLASIVAEFYDGLVASDEPPPTGAGEG
;
A
#
# COMPACT_ATOMS: atom_id res chain seq x y z
N MET A 1 38.28 5.26 -73.12
CA MET A 1 36.84 5.20 -73.47
C MET A 1 36.08 4.75 -72.25
N VAL A 2 35.62 5.72 -71.46
CA VAL A 2 34.79 5.50 -70.26
C VAL A 2 33.37 5.28 -70.77
N ASN A 3 32.82 4.10 -70.48
CA ASN A 3 31.47 3.73 -70.87
C ASN A 3 30.51 4.37 -69.86
N GLU A 4 30.18 5.65 -70.06
CA GLU A 4 29.07 6.31 -69.37
C GLU A 4 27.76 5.67 -69.84
N ARG A 5 27.41 4.54 -69.23
CA ARG A 5 26.02 4.10 -69.19
C ARG A 5 25.30 5.03 -68.23
N SER A 6 24.82 6.17 -68.74
CA SER A 6 23.67 6.82 -68.14
C SER A 6 22.53 5.81 -68.18
N VAL A 7 22.27 5.16 -67.05
CA VAL A 7 21.10 4.31 -66.88
C VAL A 7 19.93 5.28 -66.92
N GLN A 8 19.37 5.50 -68.11
CA GLN A 8 18.08 6.17 -68.26
C GLN A 8 17.05 5.25 -67.60
N THR A 9 16.80 5.48 -66.32
CA THR A 9 15.81 4.74 -65.55
C THR A 9 14.46 5.10 -66.14
N THR A 10 13.83 4.16 -66.84
CA THR A 10 12.55 4.42 -67.50
C THR A 10 11.47 4.69 -66.44
N ARG A 11 10.50 5.56 -66.75
CA ARG A 11 9.38 5.89 -65.85
C ARG A 11 8.65 4.65 -65.33
N ALA A 12 8.53 3.62 -66.17
CA ALA A 12 7.95 2.34 -65.78
C ALA A 12 8.80 1.59 -64.73
N ALA A 13 10.13 1.66 -64.81
CA ALA A 13 11.02 1.08 -63.80
C ALA A 13 10.96 1.83 -62.47
N LEU A 14 10.78 3.16 -62.49
CA LEU A 14 10.58 3.97 -61.30
C LEU A 14 9.25 3.66 -60.59
N GLU A 15 8.16 3.47 -61.35
CA GLU A 15 6.86 3.09 -60.80
C GLU A 15 6.86 1.66 -60.20
N ASP A 16 7.57 0.71 -60.82
CA ASP A 16 7.78 -0.63 -60.25
C ASP A 16 8.60 -0.56 -58.95
N LEU A 17 9.68 0.23 -58.92
CA LEU A 17 10.48 0.45 -57.71
C LEU A 17 9.66 1.10 -56.59
N LYS A 18 8.87 2.13 -56.90
CA LYS A 18 7.94 2.80 -55.97
C LYS A 18 6.95 1.80 -55.36
N THR A 19 6.34 0.94 -56.18
CA THR A 19 5.42 -0.11 -55.72
C THR A 19 6.10 -1.11 -54.80
N ARG A 20 7.31 -1.58 -55.15
CA ARG A 20 8.10 -2.50 -54.31
C ARG A 20 8.53 -1.85 -52.99
N HIS A 21 8.89 -0.57 -53.02
CA HIS A 21 9.30 0.18 -51.83
C HIS A 21 8.13 0.36 -50.86
N ILE A 22 6.94 0.69 -51.38
CA ILE A 22 5.71 0.75 -50.58
C ILE A 22 5.43 -0.62 -49.95
N ALA A 23 5.49 -1.71 -50.73
CA ALA A 23 5.28 -3.06 -50.20
C ALA A 23 6.32 -3.45 -49.12
N PHE A 24 7.59 -3.11 -49.32
CA PHE A 24 8.65 -3.32 -48.35
C PHE A 24 8.39 -2.58 -47.05
N LEU A 25 8.04 -1.29 -47.09
CA LEU A 25 7.78 -0.50 -45.88
C LEU A 25 6.62 -1.07 -45.07
N LYS A 26 5.54 -1.51 -45.72
CA LYS A 26 4.42 -2.17 -45.05
C LYS A 26 4.85 -3.42 -44.29
N ALA A 27 5.61 -4.29 -44.95
CA ALA A 27 6.12 -5.51 -44.34
C ALA A 27 7.11 -5.19 -43.21
N ARG A 28 7.95 -4.18 -43.40
CA ARG A 28 8.98 -3.80 -42.43
C ARG A 28 8.40 -3.21 -41.16
N LEU A 29 7.39 -2.36 -41.25
CA LEU A 29 6.74 -1.69 -40.11
C LEU A 29 5.90 -2.64 -39.24
N THR A 30 5.58 -3.83 -39.73
CA THR A 30 4.80 -4.85 -39.00
C THR A 30 5.62 -6.09 -38.63
N SER A 31 6.92 -6.10 -38.98
CA SER A 31 7.82 -7.23 -38.77
C SER A 31 8.28 -7.40 -37.30
N PRO A 32 8.83 -8.58 -36.93
CA PRO A 32 9.52 -8.75 -35.65
C PRO A 32 10.68 -7.76 -35.44
N ALA A 33 11.36 -7.37 -36.51
CA ALA A 33 12.41 -6.34 -36.45
C ALA A 33 11.84 -4.96 -36.08
N ALA A 34 10.65 -4.61 -36.60
CA ALA A 34 9.94 -3.40 -36.20
C ALA A 34 9.56 -3.42 -34.72
N ARG A 35 9.19 -4.58 -34.18
CA ARG A 35 8.93 -4.72 -32.74
C ARG A 35 10.18 -4.49 -31.90
N ALA A 36 11.32 -5.06 -32.29
CA ALA A 36 12.58 -4.86 -31.59
C ALA A 36 13.04 -3.40 -31.64
N GLU A 37 12.88 -2.73 -32.78
CA GLU A 37 13.14 -1.29 -32.91
C GLU A 37 12.16 -0.47 -32.08
N TRP A 38 10.88 -0.82 -32.08
CA TRP A 38 9.89 -0.15 -31.24
C TRP A 38 10.25 -0.24 -29.76
N GLN A 39 10.66 -1.42 -29.28
CA GLN A 39 11.15 -1.60 -27.91
C GLN A 39 12.35 -0.70 -27.62
N LYS A 40 13.30 -0.61 -28.55
CA LYS A 40 14.45 0.30 -28.43
C LYS A 40 14.00 1.76 -28.40
N THR A 41 13.15 2.18 -29.32
CA THR A 41 12.62 3.55 -29.39
C THR A 41 11.87 3.94 -28.12
N VAL A 42 11.04 3.04 -27.57
CA VAL A 42 10.36 3.29 -26.29
C VAL A 42 11.37 3.44 -25.16
N ALA A 43 12.43 2.61 -25.13
CA ALA A 43 13.50 2.74 -24.15
C ALA A 43 14.23 4.08 -24.27
N ASP A 44 14.62 4.46 -25.49
CA ASP A 44 15.34 5.71 -25.78
C ASP A 44 14.48 6.93 -25.44
N VAL A 45 13.20 6.95 -25.83
CA VAL A 45 12.26 8.01 -25.48
C VAL A 45 12.11 8.15 -23.97
N LEU A 46 11.98 7.05 -23.23
CA LEU A 46 11.88 7.11 -21.78
C LEU A 46 13.19 7.56 -21.11
N ASP A 47 14.35 7.17 -21.65
CA ASP A 47 15.65 7.63 -21.16
C ASP A 47 15.88 9.11 -21.46
N GLU A 48 15.38 9.65 -22.57
CA GLU A 48 15.43 11.07 -22.89
C GLU A 48 14.47 11.89 -22.02
N LEU A 49 13.23 11.41 -21.84
CA LEU A 49 12.21 12.09 -21.06
C LEU A 49 12.62 12.31 -19.59
N ARG A 50 13.48 11.45 -19.02
CA ARG A 50 13.94 11.61 -17.64
C ARG A 50 14.76 12.89 -17.43
N PHE A 51 15.42 13.38 -18.47
CA PHE A 51 16.19 14.62 -18.43
C PHE A 51 15.35 15.86 -18.75
N ALA A 52 14.14 15.67 -19.28
CA ALA A 52 13.25 16.78 -19.53
C ALA A 52 12.80 17.41 -18.20
N PRO A 53 12.71 18.75 -18.10
CA PRO A 53 12.10 19.41 -16.97
C PRO A 53 10.63 18.99 -16.81
N LEU A 54 10.20 18.74 -15.58
CA LEU A 54 8.82 18.29 -15.29
C LEU A 54 7.76 19.22 -15.92
N GLY A 55 7.99 20.53 -15.87
CA GLY A 55 7.06 21.54 -16.41
C GLY A 55 6.84 21.45 -17.92
N ARG A 56 7.76 20.83 -18.67
CA ARG A 56 7.56 20.58 -20.10
C ARG A 56 6.67 19.39 -20.39
N LEU A 57 6.60 18.43 -19.46
CA LEU A 57 5.86 17.19 -19.63
C LEU A 57 4.48 17.24 -18.98
N VAL A 58 4.34 18.03 -17.93
CA VAL A 58 3.16 18.03 -17.08
C VAL A 58 2.66 19.45 -16.88
N GLU A 59 1.47 19.73 -17.40
CA GLU A 59 0.74 20.95 -17.04
C GLU A 59 0.05 20.75 -15.68
N PRO A 60 0.34 21.59 -14.65
CA PRO A 60 -0.17 21.41 -13.30
C PRO A 60 -1.69 21.26 -13.22
N SER A 61 -2.42 22.13 -13.93
CA SER A 61 -3.89 22.15 -13.96
C SER A 61 -4.48 20.91 -14.62
N SER A 62 -3.78 20.33 -15.58
CA SER A 62 -4.23 19.13 -16.28
C SER A 62 -3.95 17.88 -15.45
N LEU A 63 -2.81 17.81 -14.76
CA LEU A 63 -2.55 16.72 -13.79
C LEU A 63 -3.58 16.74 -12.65
N ALA A 64 -3.85 17.91 -12.06
CA ALA A 64 -4.83 18.03 -10.98
C ALA A 64 -6.24 17.58 -11.43
N ARG A 65 -6.69 17.99 -12.62
CA ARG A 65 -7.97 17.56 -13.21
C ARG A 65 -8.01 16.06 -13.52
N ALA A 66 -6.91 15.50 -14.02
CA ALA A 66 -6.80 14.07 -14.29
C ALA A 66 -6.91 13.26 -13.00
N LEU A 67 -6.21 13.68 -11.93
CA LEU A 67 -6.30 13.04 -10.62
C LEU A 67 -7.70 13.15 -10.00
N ASP A 68 -8.37 14.29 -10.13
CA ASP A 68 -9.74 14.44 -9.65
C ASP A 68 -10.73 13.57 -10.41
N SER A 69 -10.53 13.43 -11.73
CA SER A 69 -11.38 12.59 -12.58
C SER A 69 -11.13 11.10 -12.32
N ALA A 70 -9.90 10.73 -11.95
CA ALA A 70 -9.55 9.38 -11.53
C ALA A 70 -10.09 9.05 -10.13
N ILE A 71 -10.02 10.01 -9.20
CA ILE A 71 -10.41 9.83 -7.80
C ILE A 71 -11.82 10.40 -7.59
N THR A 72 -12.81 9.76 -8.20
CA THR A 72 -14.23 10.06 -7.98
C THR A 72 -14.92 8.91 -7.28
N LYS A 73 -16.02 9.22 -6.58
CA LYS A 73 -16.93 8.22 -6.05
C LYS A 73 -17.40 7.23 -7.12
N GLN A 74 -17.74 7.73 -8.32
CA GLN A 74 -18.19 6.89 -9.43
C GLN A 74 -17.11 5.90 -9.89
N THR A 75 -15.85 6.34 -9.98
CA THR A 75 -14.74 5.46 -10.32
C THR A 75 -14.54 4.38 -9.26
N VAL A 76 -14.59 4.76 -7.97
CA VAL A 76 -14.46 3.82 -6.86
C VAL A 76 -15.63 2.82 -6.83
N ASP A 77 -16.87 3.30 -6.89
CA ASP A 77 -18.06 2.46 -6.79
C ASP A 77 -18.29 1.59 -8.02
N GLY A 78 -18.10 2.15 -9.22
CA GLY A 78 -18.42 1.48 -10.48
C GLY A 78 -17.29 0.62 -11.03
N SER A 79 -16.05 1.11 -10.96
CA SER A 79 -14.90 0.44 -11.62
C SER A 79 -14.04 -0.35 -10.63
N LEU A 80 -13.75 0.22 -9.45
CA LEU A 80 -12.80 -0.39 -8.52
C LEU A 80 -13.45 -1.37 -7.56
N ARG A 81 -14.64 -1.08 -7.03
CA ARG A 81 -15.34 -1.94 -6.07
C ARG A 81 -15.44 -3.41 -6.51
N PRO A 82 -15.94 -3.75 -7.71
CA PRO A 82 -16.05 -5.16 -8.10
C PRO A 82 -14.68 -5.82 -8.24
N ALA A 83 -13.67 -5.09 -8.72
CA ALA A 83 -12.30 -5.59 -8.86
C ALA A 83 -11.66 -5.84 -7.48
N ILE A 84 -11.79 -4.90 -6.55
CA ILE A 84 -11.27 -5.00 -5.18
C ILE A 84 -11.96 -6.13 -4.42
N GLU A 85 -13.29 -6.22 -4.47
CA GLU A 85 -14.04 -7.29 -3.80
C GLU A 85 -13.69 -8.69 -4.35
N ARG A 86 -13.45 -8.79 -5.66
CA ARG A 86 -12.97 -10.02 -6.28
C ARG A 86 -11.54 -10.35 -5.83
N LEU A 87 -10.64 -9.38 -5.93
CA LEU A 87 -9.23 -9.56 -5.55
C LEU A 87 -9.10 -9.95 -4.08
N ALA A 88 -9.80 -9.27 -3.17
CA ALA A 88 -9.78 -9.57 -1.74
C ALA A 88 -10.22 -11.02 -1.46
N ARG A 89 -11.23 -11.51 -2.17
CA ARG A 89 -11.70 -12.90 -2.06
C ARG A 89 -10.67 -13.90 -2.59
N GLU A 90 -10.10 -13.64 -3.76
CA GLU A 90 -9.09 -14.52 -4.36
C GLU A 90 -7.82 -14.56 -3.49
N VAL A 91 -7.34 -13.40 -3.04
CA VAL A 91 -6.18 -13.29 -2.15
C VAL A 91 -6.45 -13.98 -0.81
N HIS A 92 -7.62 -13.77 -0.20
CA HIS A 92 -8.00 -14.47 1.03
C HIS A 92 -7.96 -16.00 0.83
N ALA A 93 -8.55 -16.51 -0.26
CA ALA A 93 -8.59 -17.94 -0.54
C ALA A 93 -7.20 -18.57 -0.75
N VAL A 94 -6.24 -17.79 -1.24
CA VAL A 94 -4.83 -18.20 -1.36
C VAL A 94 -4.16 -18.17 0.02
N LEU A 95 -4.22 -17.03 0.71
CA LEU A 95 -3.50 -16.82 1.97
C LEU A 95 -3.99 -17.75 3.09
N VAL A 96 -5.28 -18.09 3.17
CA VAL A 96 -5.79 -19.01 4.19
C VAL A 96 -5.24 -20.44 4.03
N LYS A 97 -4.82 -20.82 2.81
CA LYS A 97 -4.21 -22.13 2.53
C LYS A 97 -2.69 -22.12 2.72
N GLU A 98 -2.09 -20.93 2.85
CA GLU A 98 -0.66 -20.78 2.99
C GLU A 98 -0.17 -21.39 4.31
N ARG A 99 0.93 -22.12 4.23
CA ARG A 99 1.58 -22.78 5.37
C ARG A 99 2.74 -21.98 5.90
N ALA A 100 3.36 -21.15 5.07
CA ALA A 100 4.43 -20.27 5.50
C ALA A 100 3.92 -19.16 6.43
N THR A 101 4.81 -18.64 7.26
CA THR A 101 4.51 -17.55 8.18
C THR A 101 4.47 -16.21 7.45
N ILE A 102 3.79 -15.21 8.02
CA ILE A 102 3.72 -13.87 7.44
C ILE A 102 5.13 -13.31 7.19
N GLY A 103 6.05 -13.51 8.14
CA GLY A 103 7.44 -13.06 8.05
C GLY A 103 8.21 -13.62 6.86
N SER A 104 7.86 -14.80 6.35
CA SER A 104 8.53 -15.38 5.16
C SER A 104 8.29 -14.57 3.87
N PHE A 105 7.20 -13.79 3.82
CA PHE A 105 6.88 -12.89 2.71
C PHE A 105 7.45 -11.48 2.91
N VAL A 106 8.04 -11.20 4.07
CA VAL A 106 8.63 -9.90 4.40
C VAL A 106 10.15 -10.03 4.28
N SER A 107 10.77 -9.18 3.46
CA SER A 107 12.22 -9.20 3.28
C SER A 107 12.95 -8.95 4.60
N GLY A 108 14.15 -9.51 4.78
CA GLY A 108 14.92 -9.33 6.01
C GLY A 108 15.22 -7.86 6.33
N GLN A 109 15.32 -7.00 5.31
CA GLN A 109 15.45 -5.55 5.50
C GLN A 109 14.16 -4.94 6.07
N ALA A 110 13.00 -5.26 5.48
CA ALA A 110 11.71 -4.77 5.96
C ALA A 110 11.41 -5.25 7.39
N GLN A 111 11.82 -6.46 7.77
CA GLN A 111 11.70 -6.93 9.16
C GLN A 111 12.53 -6.08 10.13
N LYS A 112 13.76 -5.70 9.76
CA LYS A 112 14.60 -4.79 10.56
C LYS A 112 13.96 -3.41 10.66
N ASP A 113 13.41 -2.90 9.57
CA ASP A 113 12.76 -1.59 9.53
C ASP A 113 11.48 -1.59 10.38
N LEU A 114 10.70 -2.68 10.37
CA LEU A 114 9.57 -2.87 11.28
C LEU A 114 10.04 -2.88 12.74
N ALA A 115 11.09 -3.62 13.07
CA ALA A 115 11.63 -3.64 14.43
C ALA A 115 12.11 -2.26 14.89
N ALA A 116 12.71 -1.47 13.99
CA ALA A 116 13.12 -0.10 14.25
C ALA A 116 11.90 0.83 14.42
N LEU A 117 10.87 0.68 13.59
CA LEU A 117 9.61 1.40 13.73
C LEU A 117 8.99 1.15 15.11
N PHE A 118 8.82 -0.12 15.51
CA PHE A 118 8.24 -0.50 16.80
C PHE A 118 9.09 -0.12 18.02
N ALA A 119 10.38 0.20 17.83
CA ALA A 119 11.23 0.73 18.89
C ALA A 119 10.91 2.19 19.23
N ARG A 120 10.37 2.96 18.28
CA ARG A 120 10.12 4.39 18.52
C ARG A 120 9.04 4.59 19.59
N PRO A 121 9.20 5.52 20.53
CA PRO A 121 8.25 5.72 21.63
C PRO A 121 6.86 6.22 21.16
N ASP A 122 6.76 6.80 19.96
CA ASP A 122 5.55 7.44 19.42
C ASP A 122 4.67 6.52 18.57
N VAL A 123 5.01 5.25 18.43
CA VAL A 123 4.23 4.26 17.65
C VAL A 123 2.79 4.12 18.16
N LEU A 124 2.60 4.22 19.48
CA LEU A 124 1.28 4.20 20.10
C LEU A 124 0.96 5.63 20.55
N PRO A 125 0.01 6.32 19.88
CA PRO A 125 -0.37 7.66 20.30
C PRO A 125 -0.86 7.65 21.75
N PRO A 126 -0.38 8.56 22.63
CA PRO A 126 -0.80 8.59 24.03
C PRO A 126 -2.31 8.66 24.22
N LYS A 127 -3.01 9.35 23.31
CA LYS A 127 -4.47 9.44 23.32
C LYS A 127 -5.12 8.06 23.12
N LEU A 128 -4.60 7.22 22.23
CA LEU A 128 -5.12 5.88 21.98
C LEU A 128 -4.95 4.99 23.22
N VAL A 129 -3.77 5.04 23.86
CA VAL A 129 -3.50 4.26 25.09
C VAL A 129 -4.47 4.65 26.21
N ARG A 130 -4.74 5.95 26.37
CA ARG A 130 -5.72 6.46 27.35
C ARG A 130 -7.14 6.01 27.03
N GLU A 131 -7.58 6.11 25.78
CA GLU A 131 -8.93 5.66 25.38
C GLU A 131 -9.14 4.16 25.62
N ILE A 132 -8.15 3.33 25.31
CA ILE A 132 -8.21 1.88 25.60
C ILE A 132 -8.33 1.64 27.11
N ALA A 133 -7.54 2.36 27.91
CA ALA A 133 -7.57 2.28 29.37
C ALA A 133 -8.87 2.81 29.98
N GLU A 134 -9.50 3.80 29.34
CA GLU A 134 -10.77 4.36 29.78
C GLU A 134 -11.97 3.52 29.35
N SER A 135 -11.78 2.49 28.51
CA SER A 135 -12.85 1.57 28.12
C SER A 135 -13.40 0.78 29.32
N GLU A 136 -14.72 0.54 29.31
CA GLU A 136 -15.39 -0.26 30.34
C GLU A 136 -14.82 -1.68 30.42
N ALA A 137 -14.41 -2.25 29.29
CA ALA A 137 -13.78 -3.58 29.25
C ALA A 137 -12.46 -3.62 30.03
N ALA A 138 -11.59 -2.62 29.87
CA ALA A 138 -10.32 -2.57 30.61
C ALA A 138 -10.55 -2.39 32.13
N ARG A 139 -11.56 -1.62 32.52
CA ARG A 139 -11.95 -1.44 33.93
C ARG A 139 -12.50 -2.73 34.52
N GLU A 140 -13.34 -3.45 33.78
CA GLU A 140 -13.89 -4.73 34.20
C GLU A 140 -12.78 -5.75 34.47
N VAL A 141 -11.87 -5.94 33.52
CA VAL A 141 -10.73 -6.85 33.67
C VAL A 141 -9.87 -6.47 34.87
N MET A 142 -9.56 -5.18 35.05
CA MET A 142 -8.77 -4.74 36.20
C MET A 142 -9.51 -4.95 37.53
N ARG A 143 -10.84 -4.75 37.55
CA ARG A 143 -11.67 -5.02 38.73
C ARG A 143 -11.62 -6.50 39.11
N GLU A 144 -11.74 -7.39 38.14
CA GLU A 144 -11.66 -8.85 38.34
C GLU A 144 -10.28 -9.27 38.84
N VAL A 145 -9.21 -8.84 38.16
CA VAL A 145 -7.83 -9.15 38.55
C VAL A 145 -7.52 -8.67 39.98
N MET A 146 -7.95 -7.46 40.34
CA MET A 146 -7.73 -6.94 41.69
C MET A 146 -8.62 -7.61 42.73
N HIS A 147 -9.85 -7.99 42.38
CA HIS A 147 -10.72 -8.78 43.25
C HIS A 147 -10.06 -10.12 43.59
N ASP A 148 -9.58 -10.84 42.59
CA ASP A 148 -8.92 -12.12 42.77
C ASP A 148 -7.61 -11.97 43.54
N ALA A 149 -6.82 -10.92 43.27
CA ALA A 149 -5.61 -10.63 44.02
C ALA A 149 -5.90 -10.33 45.51
N LEU A 150 -6.95 -9.54 45.80
CA LEU A 150 -7.37 -9.24 47.18
C LEU A 150 -7.90 -10.49 47.89
N LYS A 151 -8.65 -11.34 47.17
CA LYS A 151 -9.14 -12.62 47.71
C LYS A 151 -7.98 -13.55 48.05
N GLN A 152 -7.04 -13.76 47.12
CA GLN A 152 -5.85 -14.58 47.35
C GLN A 152 -4.96 -14.02 48.46
N PHE A 153 -4.80 -12.70 48.55
CA PHE A 153 -4.08 -12.05 49.64
C PHE A 153 -4.79 -12.29 50.97
N SER A 154 -6.11 -12.09 51.03
CA SER A 154 -6.92 -12.37 52.22
C SER A 154 -6.77 -13.84 52.64
N GLU A 155 -6.91 -14.80 51.74
CA GLU A 155 -6.75 -16.22 52.06
C GLU A 155 -5.35 -16.56 52.60
N ARG A 156 -4.29 -15.88 52.13
CA ARG A 156 -2.90 -16.12 52.55
C ARG A 156 -2.45 -15.35 53.80
N VAL A 157 -3.05 -14.20 54.07
CA VAL A 157 -2.59 -13.26 55.09
C VAL A 157 -3.59 -13.09 56.24
N ASN A 158 -4.87 -13.40 56.01
CA ASN A 158 -5.89 -13.35 57.05
C ASN A 158 -5.55 -14.38 58.13
N PRO A 159 -5.28 -13.96 59.38
CA PRO A 159 -4.93 -14.88 60.46
C PRO A 159 -6.08 -15.85 60.82
N PHE A 160 -7.30 -15.66 60.31
CA PHE A 160 -8.41 -16.61 60.47
C PHE A 160 -8.43 -17.72 59.38
N VAL A 161 -7.68 -17.56 58.28
CA VAL A 161 -7.74 -18.44 57.08
C VAL A 161 -6.38 -19.01 56.68
N ALA A 162 -5.30 -18.26 56.90
CA ALA A 162 -3.95 -18.63 56.50
C ALA A 162 -3.43 -19.87 57.25
N GLU A 163 -2.61 -20.69 56.57
CA GLU A 163 -2.01 -21.91 57.15
C GLU A 163 -1.15 -21.67 58.40
N TRP A 164 -0.61 -20.45 58.55
CA TRP A 164 0.18 -20.01 59.71
C TRP A 164 -0.66 -19.29 60.79
N GLY A 165 -1.97 -19.11 60.57
CA GLY A 165 -2.89 -18.36 61.43
C GLY A 165 -3.54 -19.16 62.57
N LEU A 166 -4.64 -18.66 63.12
CA LEU A 166 -5.47 -19.24 64.20
C LEU A 166 -5.74 -20.75 64.07
N PRO A 167 -5.95 -21.34 62.88
CA PRO A 167 -6.06 -22.80 62.75
C PRO A 167 -4.81 -23.56 63.21
N SER A 168 -3.61 -22.99 63.03
CA SER A 168 -2.35 -23.56 63.49
C SER A 168 -2.12 -23.37 65.00
N LEU A 169 -2.60 -22.26 65.57
CA LEU A 169 -2.64 -22.02 67.01
C LEU A 169 -3.66 -22.93 67.72
N MET A 170 -4.84 -23.15 67.12
CA MET A 170 -5.85 -24.08 67.59
C MET A 170 -5.41 -25.55 67.46
N LYS A 171 -4.62 -25.91 66.44
CA LYS A 171 -3.97 -27.25 66.37
C LYS A 171 -2.88 -27.46 67.42
N LYS A 172 -2.20 -26.38 67.88
CA LYS A 172 -1.20 -26.44 68.95
C LYS A 172 -1.81 -26.48 70.35
N LEU A 173 -3.02 -25.96 70.53
CA LEU A 173 -3.84 -26.14 71.73
C LEU A 173 -4.56 -27.48 71.62
N GLY A 174 -3.95 -28.54 72.16
CA GLY A 174 -4.48 -29.90 72.16
C GLY A 174 -5.87 -30.07 72.82
N PRO A 175 -6.36 -31.32 72.98
CA PRO A 175 -7.78 -31.69 73.08
C PRO A 175 -8.57 -31.21 74.32
N PHE A 176 -8.07 -30.25 75.11
CA PHE A 176 -8.65 -29.83 76.39
C PHE A 176 -9.06 -28.35 76.49
N GLY A 177 -9.22 -27.60 75.39
CA GLY A 177 -9.60 -26.17 75.45
C GLY A 177 -10.71 -25.73 74.49
N LEU A 178 -11.90 -25.44 75.04
CA LEU A 178 -12.92 -24.53 74.48
C LEU A 178 -13.75 -24.96 73.25
N GLY A 179 -14.55 -26.03 73.38
CA GLY A 179 -15.57 -26.42 72.38
C GLY A 179 -16.67 -25.40 72.08
N GLY A 180 -16.80 -24.32 72.87
CA GLY A 180 -17.74 -23.21 72.64
C GLY A 180 -17.15 -21.97 71.95
N VAL A 181 -15.83 -21.78 72.02
CA VAL A 181 -15.16 -20.58 71.48
C VAL A 181 -14.76 -20.78 70.01
N GLY A 182 -14.49 -22.02 69.58
CA GLY A 182 -14.26 -22.31 68.16
C GLY A 182 -15.46 -21.97 67.27
N LYS A 183 -16.69 -22.30 67.70
CA LYS A 183 -17.92 -22.01 66.93
C LYS A 183 -18.26 -20.51 66.88
N SER A 184 -17.96 -19.74 67.93
CA SER A 184 -18.19 -18.29 67.92
C SER A 184 -17.18 -17.55 67.05
N ILE A 185 -15.94 -18.03 66.97
CA ILE A 185 -14.90 -17.51 66.07
C ILE A 185 -15.23 -17.86 64.60
N ASP A 186 -15.67 -19.08 64.31
CA ASP A 186 -16.10 -19.45 62.96
C ASP A 186 -17.37 -18.68 62.51
N GLY A 187 -18.30 -18.41 63.43
CA GLY A 187 -19.47 -17.57 63.15
C GLY A 187 -19.09 -16.11 62.84
N LEU A 188 -18.21 -15.51 63.64
CA LEU A 188 -17.67 -14.17 63.40
C LEU A 188 -16.88 -14.09 62.09
N ARG A 189 -16.16 -15.16 61.74
CA ARG A 189 -15.44 -15.27 60.46
C ARG A 189 -16.40 -15.25 59.27
N VAL A 190 -17.44 -16.10 59.29
CA VAL A 190 -18.42 -16.17 58.20
C VAL A 190 -19.16 -14.85 58.04
N ASP A 191 -19.51 -14.18 59.14
CA ASP A 191 -20.18 -12.88 59.09
C ASP A 191 -19.25 -11.75 58.65
N PHE A 192 -17.96 -11.82 58.99
CA PHE A 192 -16.95 -10.90 58.49
C PHE A 192 -16.75 -11.08 56.97
N GLU A 193 -16.55 -12.30 56.48
CA GLU A 193 -16.41 -12.60 55.05
C GLU A 193 -17.65 -12.15 54.24
N LYS A 194 -18.86 -12.42 54.76
CA LYS A 194 -20.12 -11.97 54.14
C LYS A 194 -20.26 -10.45 54.03
N ARG A 195 -19.66 -9.70 54.96
CA ARG A 195 -19.69 -8.22 54.97
C ARG A 195 -18.52 -7.60 54.22
N LEU A 196 -17.39 -8.30 54.15
CA LEU A 196 -16.17 -7.83 53.49
C LEU A 196 -16.29 -7.91 51.97
N ASP A 197 -16.87 -8.98 51.41
CA ASP A 197 -16.96 -9.18 49.96
C ASP A 197 -17.71 -8.04 49.22
N PRO A 198 -18.88 -7.58 49.71
CA PRO A 198 -19.58 -6.44 49.10
C PRO A 198 -18.79 -5.13 49.18
N GLU A 199 -18.08 -4.88 50.28
CA GLU A 199 -17.28 -3.67 50.46
C GLU A 199 -16.01 -3.68 49.59
N ILE A 200 -15.37 -4.85 49.42
CA ILE A 200 -14.27 -5.03 48.47
C ILE A 200 -14.75 -4.71 47.05
N ARG A 201 -15.88 -5.29 46.62
CA ARG A 201 -16.45 -5.03 45.29
C ARG A 201 -16.75 -3.53 45.10
N LYS A 202 -17.32 -2.88 46.11
CA LYS A 202 -17.64 -1.45 46.08
C LYS A 202 -16.38 -0.57 45.99
N PHE A 203 -15.32 -0.91 46.73
CA PHE A 203 -14.03 -0.22 46.66
C PHE A 203 -13.38 -0.40 45.28
N LEU A 204 -13.39 -1.62 44.75
CA LEU A 204 -12.76 -1.96 43.47
C LEU A 204 -13.43 -1.25 42.28
N LEU A 205 -14.70 -0.88 42.37
CA LEU A 205 -15.37 -0.06 41.34
C LEU A 205 -14.62 1.26 41.09
N GLY A 206 -14.32 2.02 42.15
CA GLY A 206 -13.59 3.28 42.01
C GLY A 206 -12.09 3.09 41.82
N PHE A 207 -11.51 2.09 42.48
CA PHE A 207 -10.06 1.87 42.42
C PHE A 207 -9.60 1.31 41.07
N SER A 208 -10.41 0.46 40.41
CA SER A 208 -10.08 -0.09 39.07
C SER A 208 -9.92 0.99 38.03
N GLN A 209 -10.85 1.94 37.97
CA GLN A 209 -10.75 3.09 37.07
C GLN A 209 -9.45 3.88 37.29
N LYS A 210 -9.10 4.17 38.55
CA LYS A 210 -7.86 4.87 38.90
C LYS A 210 -6.61 4.05 38.53
N ALA A 211 -6.64 2.74 38.79
CA ALA A 211 -5.54 1.83 38.51
C ALA A 211 -5.26 1.72 37.00
N VAL A 212 -6.29 1.55 36.17
CA VAL A 212 -6.13 1.46 34.70
C VAL A 212 -5.64 2.79 34.13
N LYS A 213 -6.15 3.93 34.62
CA LYS A 213 -5.65 5.25 34.23
C LYS A 213 -4.17 5.44 34.58
N ASN A 214 -3.79 5.08 35.81
CA ASN A 214 -2.38 5.14 36.24
C ASN A 214 -1.49 4.20 35.43
N ALA A 215 -1.99 3.01 35.06
CA ALA A 215 -1.29 2.08 34.19
C ALA A 215 -1.06 2.69 32.80
N ALA A 216 -2.07 3.34 32.20
CA ALA A 216 -1.91 4.03 30.92
C ALA A 216 -0.89 5.18 30.98
N GLU A 217 -0.96 6.04 31.99
CA GLU A 217 0.04 7.11 32.14
C GLU A 217 1.44 6.54 32.35
N SER A 218 1.57 5.43 33.09
CA SER A 218 2.85 4.72 33.26
C SER A 218 3.37 4.17 31.93
N ILE A 219 2.51 3.54 31.12
CA ILE A 219 2.87 3.03 29.79
C ILE A 219 3.34 4.17 28.88
N VAL A 220 2.63 5.29 28.87
CA VAL A 220 2.98 6.47 28.06
C VAL A 220 4.31 7.08 28.53
N ALA A 221 4.47 7.30 29.84
CA ALA A 221 5.68 7.91 30.41
C ALA A 221 6.92 7.03 30.20
N ARG A 222 6.73 5.71 30.20
CA ARG A 222 7.80 4.71 30.09
C ARG A 222 7.91 4.07 28.71
N ALA A 223 7.25 4.64 27.69
CA ALA A 223 7.21 4.05 26.35
C ALA A 223 8.61 3.83 25.76
N GLY A 224 9.56 4.70 26.08
CA GLY A 224 10.97 4.60 25.66
C GLY A 224 11.84 3.69 26.52
N ASP A 225 11.36 3.18 27.66
CA ASP A 225 12.16 2.33 28.53
C ASP A 225 12.43 0.97 27.82
N PRO A 226 13.63 0.37 28.01
CA PRO A 226 14.01 -0.87 27.34
C PRO A 226 12.98 -2.03 27.43
N PRO A 227 12.30 -2.27 28.58
CA PRO A 227 11.28 -3.32 28.66
C PRO A 227 10.06 -3.08 27.76
N PHE A 228 9.59 -1.83 27.62
CA PHE A 228 8.42 -1.48 26.80
C PHE A 228 8.76 -1.47 25.31
N VAL A 229 9.99 -1.08 24.95
CA VAL A 229 10.53 -1.25 23.59
C VAL A 229 10.59 -2.73 23.22
N ALA A 230 11.18 -3.57 24.10
CA ALA A 230 11.29 -5.01 23.88
C ALA A 230 9.92 -5.69 23.75
N LEU A 231 8.93 -5.29 24.56
CA LEU A 231 7.56 -5.81 24.45
C LEU A 231 6.95 -5.52 23.07
N ARG A 232 7.06 -4.28 22.57
CA ARG A 232 6.50 -3.89 21.27
C ARG A 232 7.16 -4.61 20.11
N GLN A 233 8.49 -4.72 20.13
CA GLN A 233 9.23 -5.47 19.12
C GLN A 233 8.88 -6.97 19.16
N ARG A 234 8.70 -7.54 20.35
CA ARG A 234 8.26 -8.94 20.51
C ARG A 234 6.86 -9.17 19.96
N LEU A 235 5.92 -8.25 20.21
CA LEU A 235 4.57 -8.36 19.65
C LEU A 235 4.57 -8.28 18.12
N ALA A 236 5.39 -7.39 17.54
CA ALA A 236 5.56 -7.31 16.10
C ALA A 236 6.19 -8.59 15.52
N GLY A 237 7.23 -9.11 16.16
CA GLY A 237 7.85 -10.39 15.79
C GLY A 237 6.86 -11.56 15.87
N PHE A 238 6.07 -11.62 16.95
CA PHE A 238 5.03 -12.63 17.11
C PHE A 238 4.02 -12.62 15.95
N LEU A 239 3.57 -11.44 15.50
CA LEU A 239 2.68 -11.35 14.32
C LEU A 239 3.34 -11.89 13.05
N LEU A 240 4.63 -11.66 12.85
CA LEU A 240 5.37 -12.19 11.70
C LEU A 240 5.57 -13.71 11.79
N GLU A 241 5.60 -14.28 12.99
CA GLU A 241 5.70 -15.72 13.21
C GLU A 241 4.36 -16.45 12.99
N GLN A 242 3.23 -15.73 12.97
CA GLN A 242 1.92 -16.35 12.74
C GLN A 242 1.73 -16.76 11.27
N ARG A 243 0.85 -17.74 11.05
CA ARG A 243 0.36 -18.08 9.72
C ARG A 243 -0.82 -17.19 9.35
N PHE A 244 -1.00 -16.92 8.06
CA PHE A 244 -2.15 -16.14 7.58
C PHE A 244 -3.48 -16.72 8.05
N ALA A 245 -3.64 -18.05 8.04
CA ALA A 245 -4.87 -18.72 8.50
C ALA A 245 -5.23 -18.45 9.98
N GLU A 246 -4.27 -18.06 10.82
CA GLU A 246 -4.46 -17.84 12.26
C GLU A 246 -4.84 -16.39 12.59
N VAL A 247 -4.51 -15.45 11.70
CA VAL A 247 -4.68 -14.01 11.93
C VAL A 247 -5.67 -13.36 10.97
N LEU A 248 -5.91 -13.97 9.80
CA LEU A 248 -6.91 -13.48 8.87
C LEU A 248 -8.31 -13.62 9.48
N LEU A 249 -9.12 -12.57 9.27
CA LEU A 249 -10.55 -12.63 9.49
C LEU A 249 -11.17 -13.77 8.68
N ASP A 250 -12.31 -14.29 9.09
CA ASP A 250 -13.07 -15.23 8.26
C ASP A 250 -13.50 -14.60 6.93
N VAL A 251 -14.01 -15.42 6.01
CA VAL A 251 -14.34 -14.98 4.65
C VAL A 251 -15.44 -13.90 4.61
N GLU A 252 -16.45 -13.98 5.48
CA GLU A 252 -17.53 -12.99 5.50
C GLU A 252 -17.06 -11.68 6.17
N ALA A 253 -16.28 -11.77 7.24
CA ALA A 253 -15.64 -10.62 7.87
C ALA A 253 -14.64 -9.94 6.92
N THR A 254 -13.88 -10.70 6.13
CA THR A 254 -12.98 -10.16 5.09
C THR A 254 -13.77 -9.39 4.03
N LYS A 255 -14.88 -9.95 3.57
CA LYS A 255 -15.77 -9.32 2.59
C LYS A 255 -16.42 -8.05 3.15
N GLN A 256 -16.88 -8.09 4.40
CA GLN A 256 -17.41 -6.91 5.08
C GLN A 256 -16.35 -5.82 5.26
N GLY A 257 -15.16 -6.19 5.73
CA GLY A 257 -14.02 -5.27 5.86
C GLY A 257 -13.64 -4.63 4.52
N THR A 258 -13.64 -5.42 3.44
CA THR A 258 -13.40 -4.93 2.08
C THR A 258 -14.45 -3.91 1.66
N ARG A 259 -15.74 -4.20 1.88
CA ARG A 259 -16.84 -3.26 1.58
C ARG A 259 -16.71 -1.96 2.34
N ILE A 260 -16.47 -2.04 3.66
CA ILE A 260 -16.26 -0.87 4.51
C ILE A 260 -15.07 -0.05 4.00
N GLY A 261 -13.96 -0.71 3.65
CA GLY A 261 -12.78 -0.03 3.09
C GLY A 261 -13.08 0.71 1.78
N VAL A 262 -13.83 0.09 0.87
CA VAL A 262 -14.26 0.73 -0.38
C VAL A 262 -15.25 1.87 -0.12
N ASP A 263 -16.16 1.73 0.84
CA ASP A 263 -17.11 2.79 1.20
C ASP A 263 -16.40 4.01 1.79
N ILE A 264 -15.40 3.80 2.65
CA ILE A 264 -14.54 4.87 3.17
C ILE A 264 -13.79 5.53 2.02
N ALA A 265 -13.17 4.75 1.12
CA ALA A 265 -12.46 5.28 -0.03
C ALA A 265 -13.37 6.11 -0.95
N ALA A 266 -14.59 5.64 -1.21
CA ALA A 266 -15.61 6.33 -2.00
C ALA A 266 -16.04 7.64 -1.32
N HIS A 267 -16.21 7.64 0.01
CA HIS A 267 -16.53 8.83 0.78
C HIS A 267 -15.40 9.87 0.74
N LEU A 268 -14.14 9.43 0.91
CA LEU A 268 -12.97 10.31 0.81
C LEU A 268 -12.81 10.88 -0.61
N ALA A 269 -13.08 10.08 -1.65
CA ALA A 269 -13.06 10.53 -3.03
C ALA A 269 -14.17 11.58 -3.34
N ALA A 270 -15.32 11.48 -2.68
CA ALA A 270 -16.42 12.44 -2.81
C ALA A 270 -16.22 13.73 -1.98
N ASN A 271 -15.22 13.79 -1.10
CA ASN A 271 -15.05 14.90 -0.18
C ASN A 271 -14.43 16.12 -0.88
N GLU A 272 -15.23 17.18 -1.06
CA GLU A 272 -14.84 18.44 -1.71
C GLU A 272 -13.67 19.17 -1.02
N GLU A 273 -13.60 19.14 0.32
CA GLU A 273 -12.50 19.77 1.07
C GLU A 273 -11.18 19.07 0.79
N LEU A 274 -11.17 17.73 0.83
CA LEU A 274 -10.01 16.92 0.50
C LEU A 274 -9.63 17.06 -0.99
N ALA A 275 -10.61 17.14 -1.88
CA ALA A 275 -10.36 17.40 -3.30
C ALA A 275 -9.67 18.75 -3.50
N THR A 276 -10.14 19.80 -2.83
CA THR A 276 -9.54 21.14 -2.88
C THR A 276 -8.11 21.14 -2.33
N ARG A 277 -7.87 20.50 -1.18
CA ARG A 277 -6.52 20.36 -0.61
C ARG A 277 -5.58 19.57 -1.52
N ARG A 278 -6.05 18.48 -2.12
CA ARG A 278 -5.29 17.69 -3.09
C ARG A 278 -4.91 18.51 -4.32
N ARG A 279 -5.85 19.27 -4.91
CA ARG A 279 -5.56 20.18 -6.03
C ARG A 279 -4.47 21.18 -5.66
N ALA A 280 -4.63 21.85 -4.51
CA ALA A 280 -3.65 22.84 -4.05
C ALA A 280 -2.27 22.21 -3.86
N PHE A 281 -2.21 21.02 -3.26
CA PHE A 281 -0.97 20.26 -3.09
C PHE A 281 -0.32 19.91 -4.45
N VAL A 282 -1.07 19.34 -5.39
CA VAL A 282 -0.55 18.96 -6.71
C VAL A 282 -0.03 20.19 -7.46
N LEU A 283 -0.79 21.28 -7.46
CA LEU A 283 -0.36 22.53 -8.10
C LEU A 283 0.93 23.08 -7.48
N ALA A 284 1.02 23.12 -6.15
CA ALA A 284 2.21 23.58 -5.45
C ALA A 284 3.42 22.66 -5.72
N TRP A 285 3.21 21.35 -5.67
CA TRP A 285 4.26 20.35 -5.88
C TRP A 285 4.81 20.37 -7.30
N VAL A 286 3.95 20.47 -8.33
CA VAL A 286 4.43 20.58 -9.72
C VAL A 286 5.19 21.89 -9.91
N LYS A 287 4.69 23.00 -9.36
CA LYS A 287 5.37 24.31 -9.44
C LYS A 287 6.74 24.31 -8.78
N GLU A 288 6.87 23.69 -7.61
CA GLU A 288 8.14 23.56 -6.89
C GLU A 288 9.18 22.74 -7.67
N ASN A 289 8.72 21.78 -8.48
CA ASN A 289 9.57 20.85 -9.21
C ASN A 289 9.62 21.12 -10.73
N GLU A 290 9.03 22.21 -11.21
CA GLU A 290 8.82 22.49 -12.64
C GLU A 290 10.13 22.52 -13.44
N ALA A 291 11.17 23.12 -12.87
CA ALA A 291 12.48 23.26 -13.49
C ALA A 291 13.38 22.03 -13.31
N LYS A 292 13.03 21.10 -12.42
CA LYS A 292 13.86 19.94 -12.13
C LYS A 292 13.69 18.86 -13.20
N PRO A 293 14.76 18.13 -13.55
CA PRO A 293 14.65 16.93 -14.37
C PRO A 293 13.71 15.91 -13.74
N VAL A 294 12.93 15.21 -14.56
CA VAL A 294 12.00 14.16 -14.10
C VAL A 294 12.71 13.08 -13.29
N SER A 295 13.96 12.73 -13.63
CA SER A 295 14.79 11.80 -12.87
C SER A 295 15.02 12.24 -11.42
N GLU A 296 15.31 13.53 -11.20
CA GLU A 296 15.52 14.09 -9.86
C GLU A 296 14.22 14.07 -9.06
N VAL A 297 13.11 14.43 -9.71
CA VAL A 297 11.77 14.39 -9.10
C VAL A 297 11.40 12.97 -8.71
N PHE A 298 11.64 11.98 -9.58
CA PHE A 298 11.37 10.58 -9.31
C PHE A 298 12.26 10.02 -8.20
N ALA A 299 13.54 10.37 -8.19
CA ALA A 299 14.46 10.01 -7.12
C ALA A 299 13.98 10.55 -5.76
N SER A 300 13.43 11.78 -5.71
CA SER A 300 12.85 12.36 -4.48
C SER A 300 11.64 11.57 -3.95
N LEU A 301 10.95 10.82 -4.83
CA LEU A 301 9.85 9.92 -4.48
C LEU A 301 10.31 8.49 -4.18
N GLY A 302 11.62 8.23 -4.20
CA GLY A 302 12.19 6.89 -4.02
C GLY A 302 12.04 5.97 -5.24
N LEU A 303 11.70 6.52 -6.41
CA LEU A 303 11.64 5.78 -7.66
C LEU A 303 13.05 5.66 -8.27
N PRO A 304 13.34 4.56 -9.00
CA PRO A 304 14.63 4.40 -9.65
C PRO A 304 14.84 5.46 -10.75
N ASP A 305 16.09 5.91 -10.93
CA ASP A 305 16.50 6.90 -11.94
C ASP A 305 16.18 6.47 -13.38
N LYS A 306 16.13 5.14 -13.61
CA LYS A 306 15.71 4.56 -14.89
C LYS A 306 14.49 3.66 -14.70
N PRO A 307 13.54 3.68 -15.65
CA PRO A 307 12.45 2.71 -15.64
C PRO A 307 13.05 1.29 -15.74
N PRO A 308 12.59 0.34 -14.90
CA PRO A 308 12.99 -1.05 -15.01
C PRO A 308 12.77 -1.60 -16.42
N ARG A 309 13.71 -2.43 -16.89
CA ARG A 309 13.68 -2.99 -18.25
C ARG A 309 12.37 -3.75 -18.52
N GLU A 310 11.82 -4.39 -17.50
CA GLU A 310 10.58 -5.14 -17.56
C GLU A 310 9.39 -4.22 -17.88
N ILE A 311 9.35 -3.01 -17.29
CA ILE A 311 8.30 -2.01 -17.56
C ILE A 311 8.43 -1.49 -18.98
N VAL A 312 9.64 -1.14 -19.42
CA VAL A 312 9.91 -0.69 -20.79
C VAL A 312 9.45 -1.76 -21.80
N THR A 313 9.82 -3.02 -21.56
CA THR A 313 9.43 -4.15 -22.41
C THR A 313 7.90 -4.32 -22.44
N ALA A 314 7.25 -4.28 -21.27
CA ALA A 314 5.80 -4.43 -21.17
C ALA A 314 5.04 -3.29 -21.86
N LEU A 315 5.50 -2.04 -21.72
CA LEU A 315 4.91 -0.89 -22.40
C LEU A 315 5.05 -0.98 -23.91
N ALA A 316 6.25 -1.33 -24.40
CA ALA A 316 6.48 -1.52 -25.82
C ALA A 316 5.62 -2.65 -26.39
N ASP A 317 5.50 -3.78 -25.67
CA ASP A 317 4.67 -4.90 -26.09
C ASP A 317 3.16 -4.61 -26.04
N ALA A 318 2.72 -3.77 -25.09
CA ALA A 318 1.33 -3.32 -25.02
C ALA A 318 0.96 -2.32 -26.12
N THR A 319 1.90 -1.48 -26.54
CA THR A 319 1.65 -0.40 -27.53
C THR A 319 1.93 -0.82 -28.97
N PHE A 320 2.80 -1.81 -29.20
CA PHE A 320 3.14 -2.27 -30.56
C PHE A 320 1.92 -2.78 -31.35
N PRO A 321 1.00 -3.59 -30.78
CA PRO A 321 -0.21 -4.00 -31.48
C PRO A 321 -1.06 -2.81 -31.94
N ALA A 322 -1.20 -1.77 -31.11
CA ALA A 322 -1.92 -0.56 -31.49
C ALA A 322 -1.21 0.18 -32.64
N LEU A 323 0.11 0.33 -32.58
CA LEU A 323 0.91 0.92 -33.65
C LEU A 323 0.72 0.16 -34.98
N THR A 324 0.85 -1.17 -34.95
CA THR A 324 0.68 -1.99 -36.16
C THR A 324 -0.73 -1.91 -36.74
N ALA A 325 -1.75 -1.89 -35.88
CA ALA A 325 -3.13 -1.72 -36.30
C ALA A 325 -3.37 -0.34 -36.95
N THR A 326 -2.85 0.74 -36.35
CA THR A 326 -2.94 2.09 -36.91
C THR A 326 -2.24 2.18 -38.27
N ILE A 327 -1.02 1.66 -38.38
CA ILE A 327 -0.27 1.62 -39.65
C ILE A 327 -1.01 0.78 -40.69
N GLY A 328 -1.70 -0.29 -40.28
CA GLY A 328 -2.49 -1.14 -41.18
C GLY A 328 -3.75 -0.49 -41.77
N THR A 329 -4.19 0.67 -41.26
CA THR A 329 -5.40 1.33 -41.77
C THR A 329 -5.22 1.87 -43.19
N PRO A 330 -6.28 1.89 -44.04
CA PRO A 330 -6.18 2.44 -45.40
C PRO A 330 -5.65 3.87 -45.45
N ALA A 331 -6.00 4.71 -44.46
CA ALA A 331 -5.55 6.09 -44.37
C ALA A 331 -4.03 6.18 -44.13
N ALA A 332 -3.50 5.46 -43.13
CA ALA A 332 -2.06 5.42 -42.86
C ALA A 332 -1.28 4.82 -44.04
N GLN A 333 -1.85 3.80 -44.68
CA GLN A 333 -1.27 3.16 -45.87
C GLN A 333 -1.21 4.11 -47.08
N SER A 334 -2.23 4.94 -47.27
CA SER A 334 -2.27 5.97 -48.30
C SER A 334 -1.24 7.07 -48.03
N TRP A 335 -1.13 7.52 -46.78
CA TRP A 335 -0.13 8.51 -46.36
C TRP A 335 1.31 7.99 -46.52
N LEU A 336 1.59 6.74 -46.13
CA LEU A 336 2.90 6.12 -46.39
C LEU A 336 3.20 6.04 -47.89
N ALA A 337 2.20 5.69 -48.69
CA ALA A 337 2.35 5.64 -50.15
C ALA A 337 2.61 7.03 -50.74
N SER A 338 2.00 8.10 -50.19
CA SER A 338 2.23 9.47 -50.67
C SER A 338 3.65 9.95 -50.36
N ILE A 339 4.20 9.65 -49.18
CA ILE A 339 5.61 9.98 -48.85
C ILE A 339 6.57 9.32 -49.84
N VAL A 340 6.36 8.03 -50.13
CA VAL A 340 7.20 7.32 -51.11
C VAL A 340 6.99 7.88 -52.51
N ALA A 341 5.76 8.25 -52.87
CA ALA A 341 5.47 8.89 -54.15
C ALA A 341 6.22 10.22 -54.30
N GLU A 342 6.15 11.11 -53.31
CA GLU A 342 6.86 12.39 -53.30
C GLU A 342 8.36 12.22 -53.50
N PHE A 343 8.97 11.20 -52.88
CA PHE A 343 10.39 10.89 -53.07
C PHE A 343 10.72 10.54 -54.53
N TYR A 344 9.96 9.65 -55.15
CA TYR A 344 10.21 9.25 -56.55
C TYR A 344 9.82 10.34 -57.56
N ASP A 345 8.75 11.09 -57.28
CA ASP A 345 8.31 12.21 -58.13
C ASP A 345 9.36 13.34 -58.12
N GLY A 346 10.02 13.59 -56.98
CA GLY A 346 11.15 14.52 -56.87
C GLY A 346 12.41 14.07 -57.63
N LEU A 347 12.65 12.76 -57.71
CA LEU A 347 13.74 12.21 -58.55
C LEU A 347 13.46 12.40 -60.04
N VAL A 348 12.21 12.21 -60.47
CA VAL A 348 11.82 12.45 -61.88
C VAL A 348 11.94 13.94 -62.23
N ALA A 349 11.50 14.83 -61.33
CA ALA A 349 11.57 16.28 -61.55
C ALA A 349 13.01 16.85 -61.58
N SER A 350 13.98 16.15 -60.98
CA SER A 350 15.40 16.56 -61.00
C SER A 350 16.17 16.05 -62.22
N ASP A 351 15.65 15.04 -62.92
CA ASP A 351 16.21 14.49 -64.15
C ASP A 351 15.63 15.11 -65.44
N GLU A 352 14.55 15.92 -65.36
CA GLU A 352 14.01 16.67 -66.51
C GLU A 352 14.80 17.97 -66.75
N PRO A 353 15.33 18.23 -67.98
CA PRO A 353 16.02 19.48 -68.28
C PRO A 353 15.05 20.67 -68.18
N PRO A 354 15.53 21.87 -67.75
CA PRO A 354 14.68 23.04 -67.64
C PRO A 354 14.04 23.34 -69.00
N PRO A 355 12.77 23.81 -69.03
CA PRO A 355 12.06 24.03 -70.28
C PRO A 355 12.87 24.98 -71.15
N THR A 356 13.36 24.48 -72.28
CA THR A 356 13.97 25.29 -73.31
C THR A 356 12.95 26.33 -73.75
N GLY A 357 13.25 27.60 -73.46
CA GLY A 357 12.42 28.74 -73.82
C GLY A 357 12.00 28.66 -75.28
N ALA A 358 10.70 28.85 -75.50
CA ALA A 358 10.13 29.09 -76.81
C ALA A 358 10.93 30.22 -77.48
N GLY A 359 11.51 29.91 -78.64
CA GLY A 359 12.19 30.88 -79.47
C GLY A 359 11.26 32.02 -79.84
N GLU A 360 11.78 33.24 -79.74
CA GLU A 360 11.27 34.39 -80.45
C GLU A 360 11.26 34.08 -81.96
N GLY A 361 10.10 34.23 -82.57
CA GLY A 361 9.87 34.19 -84.01
C GLY A 361 8.71 35.09 -84.35
#